data_AF-A0A818D9W7-F1
#
_entry.id   AF-A0A818D9W7-F1
#
_cell.length_a   1.000
_cell.length_b   1.000
_cell.length_c   1.000
_cell.angle_alpha   90.00
_cell.angle_beta   90.00
_cell.angle_gamma   90.00
#
_symmetry.space_group_name_H-M   'P 1'
#
loop_
_entity.id
_entity.type
_entity.pdbx_description
1 polymer ?
#
loop_
_entity_poly.entity_id
_entity_poly.type
_entity_poly.pdbx_seq_one_letter_code
_entity_poly.pdbx_strand_id
1 'polypeptide(L)'
;MRRYFNVIILITSSTLFFIILTYYSSPFSSTYEEVIITGYAIPIKVTNDYLPYIPSNIIQTGMESSDRWVHTQSFRRLNPKHSYLFFNDAEAEKFVRKHMSKAVIHAYNIMPMAVLKADFFRYIAIYILG
;
A
#
# COMPACT_ATOMS: atom_id res chain seq x y z
N MET A 1 -8.19 53.55 -27.16
CA MET A 1 -7.32 52.35 -27.03
C MET A 1 -7.45 51.64 -25.68
N ARG A 2 -7.30 52.31 -24.53
CA ARG A 2 -7.32 51.68 -23.18
C ARG A 2 -8.59 50.87 -22.83
N ARG A 3 -9.77 51.28 -23.33
CA ARG A 3 -11.03 50.55 -23.11
C ARG A 3 -11.07 49.18 -23.80
N TYR A 4 -10.57 49.10 -25.04
CA TYR A 4 -10.51 47.84 -25.79
C TYR A 4 -9.52 46.86 -25.16
N PHE A 5 -8.40 47.36 -24.62
CA PHE A 5 -7.40 46.55 -23.93
C PHE A 5 -7.96 45.87 -22.66
N ASN A 6 -8.71 46.60 -21.84
CA ASN A 6 -9.33 46.03 -20.63
C ASN A 6 -10.41 44.97 -20.95
N VAL A 7 -11.15 45.16 -22.05
CA VAL A 7 -12.14 44.18 -22.51
C VAL A 7 -11.47 42.88 -22.95
N ILE A 8 -10.34 42.95 -23.66
CA ILE A 8 -9.59 41.77 -24.08
C ILE A 8 -9.07 40.98 -22.86
N ILE A 9 -8.54 41.65 -21.83
CA ILE A 9 -8.04 40.98 -20.61
C ILE A 9 -9.16 40.28 -19.85
N LEU A 10 -10.35 40.88 -19.78
CA LEU A 10 -11.50 40.26 -19.12
C LEU A 10 -11.97 39.01 -19.86
N ILE A 11 -11.99 39.06 -21.20
CA ILE A 11 -12.35 37.91 -22.02
C ILE A 11 -11.32 36.79 -21.84
N THR A 12 -10.02 37.08 -21.92
CA THR A 12 -8.99 36.04 -21.80
C THR A 12 -8.95 35.42 -20.40
N SER A 13 -9.12 36.23 -19.35
CA SER A 13 -9.22 35.74 -17.97
C SER A 13 -10.44 34.85 -17.75
N SER A 14 -11.60 35.24 -18.30
CA SER A 14 -12.83 34.43 -18.23
C SER A 14 -12.66 33.10 -18.97
N THR A 15 -12.09 33.10 -20.17
CA THR A 15 -11.84 31.85 -20.93
C THR A 15 -10.86 30.93 -20.21
N LEU A 16 -9.81 31.49 -19.61
CA LEU A 16 -8.83 30.70 -18.85
C LEU A 16 -9.47 30.10 -17.59
N PHE A 17 -10.31 30.87 -16.89
CA PHE A 17 -11.07 30.40 -15.75
C PHE A 17 -12.00 29.24 -16.13
N PHE A 18 -12.73 29.34 -17.25
CA PHE A 18 -13.59 28.27 -17.73
C PHE A 18 -12.80 27.00 -18.10
N ILE A 19 -11.64 27.12 -18.75
CA ILE A 19 -10.77 25.97 -19.08
C ILE A 19 -10.30 25.27 -17.80
N ILE A 20 -9.83 26.04 -16.81
CA ILE A 20 -9.40 25.51 -15.51
C ILE A 20 -10.57 24.83 -14.81
N LEU A 21 -11.74 25.47 -14.75
CA LEU A 21 -12.94 24.91 -14.14
C LEU A 21 -13.31 23.58 -14.79
N THR A 22 -13.30 23.52 -16.13
CA THR A 22 -13.63 22.31 -16.90
C THR A 22 -12.63 21.18 -16.65
N TYR A 23 -11.34 21.51 -16.54
CA TYR A 23 -10.28 20.56 -16.22
C TYR A 23 -10.47 19.95 -14.82
N TYR A 24 -10.76 20.78 -13.81
CA TYR A 24 -10.99 20.31 -12.43
C TYR A 24 -12.38 19.71 -12.19
N SER A 25 -13.37 20.04 -13.03
CA SER A 25 -14.70 19.43 -12.98
C SER A 25 -14.81 18.14 -13.79
N SER A 26 -13.81 17.83 -14.64
CA SER A 26 -13.78 16.54 -15.31
C SER A 26 -13.67 15.46 -14.21
N PRO A 27 -14.66 14.55 -14.10
CA PRO A 27 -14.55 13.45 -13.16
C PRO A 27 -13.32 12.64 -13.56
N PHE A 28 -12.38 12.45 -12.63
CA PHE A 28 -11.28 11.52 -12.80
C PHE A 28 -11.88 10.12 -13.00
N SER A 29 -12.11 9.76 -14.26
CA SER A 29 -12.56 8.43 -14.65
C SER A 29 -11.37 7.50 -14.57
N SER A 30 -10.99 7.15 -13.34
CA SER A 30 -10.31 5.89 -13.09
C SER A 30 -11.24 4.78 -13.58
N THR A 31 -10.91 4.18 -14.71
CA THR A 31 -11.35 2.83 -15.03
C THR A 31 -10.68 1.90 -14.03
N TYR A 32 -11.17 1.89 -12.78
CA TYR A 32 -10.99 0.74 -11.93
C TYR A 32 -11.87 -0.34 -12.57
N GLU A 33 -11.27 -1.42 -13.07
CA GLU A 33 -12.01 -2.66 -13.08
C GLU A 33 -12.42 -2.88 -11.62
N GLU A 34 -13.71 -2.77 -11.33
CA GLU A 34 -14.27 -3.34 -10.11
C GLU A 34 -13.96 -4.83 -10.17
N VAL A 35 -12.81 -5.23 -9.64
CA VAL A 35 -12.65 -6.58 -9.14
C VAL A 35 -13.53 -6.63 -7.92
N ILE A 36 -14.80 -6.95 -8.15
CA ILE A 36 -15.73 -7.31 -7.11
C ILE A 36 -15.14 -8.57 -6.46
N ILE A 37 -14.35 -8.40 -5.39
CA ILE A 37 -14.08 -9.48 -4.45
C ILE A 37 -15.34 -9.66 -3.60
N THR A 38 -16.45 -9.94 -4.27
CA THR A 38 -17.51 -10.77 -3.70
C THR A 38 -16.82 -12.00 -3.14
N GLY A 39 -17.20 -12.42 -1.94
CA GLY A 39 -16.69 -13.59 -1.24
C GLY A 39 -16.92 -14.93 -1.96
N TYR A 40 -16.64 -14.99 -3.25
CA TYR A 40 -16.27 -16.20 -3.94
C TYR A 40 -15.05 -16.73 -3.22
N ALA A 41 -15.26 -17.75 -2.39
CA ALA A 41 -14.29 -18.81 -2.31
C ALA A 41 -13.99 -19.17 -3.75
N ILE A 42 -12.87 -18.67 -4.30
CA ILE A 42 -12.34 -19.18 -5.56
C ILE A 42 -12.22 -20.66 -5.28
N PRO A 43 -13.00 -21.53 -5.94
CA PRO A 43 -12.74 -22.94 -5.83
C PRO A 43 -11.37 -23.11 -6.47
N ILE A 44 -10.33 -23.12 -5.64
CA ILE A 44 -9.03 -23.58 -6.05
C ILE A 44 -9.35 -25.00 -6.48
N LYS A 45 -9.42 -25.20 -7.79
CA LYS A 45 -9.47 -26.54 -8.36
C LYS A 45 -8.11 -27.09 -7.98
N VAL A 46 -8.02 -27.69 -6.79
CA VAL A 46 -6.85 -28.41 -6.32
C VAL A 46 -6.79 -29.63 -7.22
N THR A 47 -6.29 -29.44 -8.45
CA THR A 47 -5.77 -30.53 -9.25
C THR A 47 -4.69 -31.15 -8.38
N ASN A 48 -4.78 -32.45 -8.14
CA ASN A 48 -4.05 -33.19 -7.12
C ASN A 48 -2.51 -33.17 -7.24
N ASP A 49 -1.95 -32.29 -8.06
CA ASP A 49 -0.57 -32.39 -8.51
C ASP A 49 0.37 -31.36 -7.85
N TYR A 50 -0.12 -30.24 -7.28
CA TYR A 50 0.75 -29.28 -6.58
C TYR A 50 0.02 -28.53 -5.47
N LEU A 51 0.36 -28.82 -4.20
CA LEU A 51 0.08 -27.89 -3.10
C LEU A 51 1.01 -26.68 -3.24
N PRO A 52 0.52 -25.43 -3.10
CA PRO A 52 1.37 -24.26 -3.14
C PRO A 52 2.41 -24.33 -2.01
N TYR A 53 3.69 -24.16 -2.37
CA TYR A 53 4.79 -24.13 -1.41
C TYR A 53 4.70 -22.86 -0.57
N ILE A 54 4.51 -23.02 0.74
CA ILE A 54 4.56 -21.92 1.71
C ILE A 54 5.94 -21.96 2.37
N PRO A 55 6.76 -20.91 2.25
CA PRO A 55 8.04 -20.86 2.93
C PRO A 55 7.88 -21.01 4.45
N SER A 56 8.86 -21.66 5.08
CA SER A 56 8.88 -21.90 6.53
C SER A 56 9.33 -20.65 7.31
N ASN A 57 8.72 -19.51 7.00
CA ASN A 57 9.01 -18.20 7.57
C ASN A 57 7.82 -17.74 8.42
N ILE A 58 8.09 -17.34 9.65
CA ILE A 58 7.14 -16.65 10.51
C ILE A 58 7.55 -15.19 10.56
N ILE A 59 6.74 -14.33 9.93
CA ILE A 59 6.96 -12.89 9.88
C ILE A 59 6.03 -12.23 10.89
N GLN A 60 6.59 -11.49 11.85
CA GLN A 60 5.84 -10.75 12.84
C GLN A 60 6.22 -9.28 12.82
N THR A 61 5.23 -8.43 13.03
CA THR A 61 5.40 -6.98 13.15
C THR A 61 4.97 -6.54 14.54
N GLY A 62 5.60 -5.50 15.07
CA GLY A 62 5.13 -4.86 16.28
C GLY A 62 6.03 -3.71 16.71
N MET A 63 5.51 -2.87 17.61
CA MET A 63 6.28 -1.75 18.13
C MET A 63 7.53 -2.24 18.87
N GLU A 64 8.53 -1.37 18.95
CA GLU A 64 9.67 -1.59 19.85
C GLU A 64 9.19 -1.53 21.30
N SER A 65 9.33 -2.64 22.02
CA SER A 65 9.02 -2.73 23.44
C SER A 65 9.98 -3.70 24.13
N SER A 66 10.22 -3.46 25.43
CA SER A 66 11.01 -4.38 26.28
C SER A 66 10.39 -5.78 26.34
N ASP A 67 9.07 -5.87 26.23
CA ASP A 67 8.29 -7.11 26.32
C ASP A 67 8.16 -7.85 24.98
N ARG A 68 8.78 -7.32 23.90
CA ARG A 68 8.86 -7.97 22.59
C ARG A 68 9.25 -9.45 22.72
N TRP A 69 10.22 -9.72 23.57
CA TRP A 69 10.73 -11.08 23.73
C TRP A 69 9.64 -12.02 24.21
N VAL A 70 8.83 -11.62 25.20
CA VAL A 70 7.83 -12.47 25.85
C VAL A 70 6.74 -12.91 24.87
N HIS A 71 6.20 -12.00 24.06
CA HIS A 71 5.12 -12.30 23.13
C HIS A 71 5.57 -13.11 21.90
N THR A 72 6.87 -13.13 21.60
CA THR A 72 7.42 -13.82 20.43
C THR A 72 7.97 -15.20 20.76
N GLN A 73 8.39 -15.45 22.01
CA GLN A 73 8.99 -16.72 22.42
C GLN A 73 8.03 -17.91 22.33
N SER A 74 6.76 -17.73 22.67
CA SER A 74 5.79 -18.84 22.65
C SER A 74 5.66 -19.42 21.23
N PHE A 75 5.51 -18.55 20.23
CA PHE A 75 5.43 -18.93 18.82
C PHE A 75 6.72 -19.59 18.32
N ARG A 76 7.89 -19.03 18.67
CA ARG A 76 9.19 -19.60 18.29
C ARG A 76 9.41 -20.99 18.89
N ARG A 77 9.09 -21.16 20.18
CA ARG A 77 9.24 -22.44 20.88
C ARG A 77 8.34 -23.53 20.30
N LEU A 78 7.12 -23.18 19.89
CA LEU A 78 6.18 -24.12 19.26
C LEU A 78 6.57 -24.47 17.82
N ASN A 79 7.36 -23.62 17.16
CA ASN A 79 7.71 -23.75 15.75
C ASN A 79 9.23 -23.74 15.51
N PRO A 80 10.01 -24.64 16.14
CA PRO A 80 11.48 -24.55 16.15
C PRO A 80 12.14 -24.77 14.79
N LYS A 81 11.41 -25.32 13.81
CA LYS A 81 11.88 -25.52 12.43
C LYS A 81 11.62 -24.33 11.50
N HIS A 82 10.93 -23.30 11.99
CA HIS A 82 10.60 -22.12 11.19
C HIS A 82 11.61 -21.00 11.46
N SER A 83 11.95 -20.27 10.40
CA SER A 83 12.73 -19.05 10.52
C SER A 83 11.81 -17.95 11.06
N TYR A 84 12.25 -17.25 12.10
CA TYR A 84 11.46 -16.21 12.73
C TYR A 84 12.04 -14.84 12.43
N LEU A 85 11.24 -13.98 11.79
CA LEU A 85 11.59 -12.64 11.38
C LEU A 85 10.67 -11.65 12.09
N PHE A 86 11.25 -10.76 12.89
CA PHE A 86 10.51 -9.68 13.52
C PHE A 86 10.89 -8.36 12.86
N PHE A 87 9.89 -7.52 12.62
CA PHE A 87 10.09 -6.17 12.11
C PHE A 87 9.41 -5.16 13.04
N ASN A 88 10.21 -4.26 13.59
CA ASN A 88 9.71 -3.03 14.19
C ASN A 88 9.35 -1.99 13.12
N ASP A 89 8.76 -0.86 13.54
CA ASP A 89 8.33 0.18 12.60
C ASP A 89 9.47 0.72 11.72
N ALA A 90 10.67 0.90 12.30
CA ALA A 90 11.84 1.40 11.59
C ALA A 90 12.44 0.36 10.63
N GLU A 91 12.48 -0.91 11.03
CA GLU A 91 12.93 -2.04 10.22
C GLU A 91 11.97 -2.29 9.06
N ALA A 92 10.66 -2.20 9.30
CA ALA A 92 9.63 -2.27 8.27
C ALA A 92 9.80 -1.14 7.24
N GLU A 93 9.98 0.11 7.70
CA GLU A 93 10.22 1.24 6.79
C GLU A 93 11.49 1.03 5.94
N LYS A 94 12.60 0.63 6.57
CA LYS A 94 13.85 0.33 5.87
C LYS A 94 13.67 -0.79 4.85
N PHE A 95 12.90 -1.82 5.19
CA PHE A 95 12.61 -2.94 4.31
C PHE A 95 11.80 -2.50 3.09
N VAL A 96 10.75 -1.68 3.28
CA VAL A 96 9.94 -1.13 2.19
C VAL A 96 10.80 -0.28 1.27
N ARG A 97 11.61 0.63 1.82
CA ARG A 97 12.50 1.49 1.02
C ARG A 97 13.54 0.72 0.21
N LYS A 98 13.98 -0.43 0.73
CA LYS A 98 14.98 -1.29 0.06
C LYS A 98 14.40 -2.08 -1.11
N HIS A 99 13.16 -2.56 -1.03
CA HIS A 99 12.62 -3.53 -1.99
C HIS A 99 11.55 -2.97 -2.93
N MET A 100 10.94 -1.84 -2.59
CA MET A 100 9.77 -1.32 -3.31
C MET A 100 10.11 -0.14 -4.21
N SER A 101 9.26 0.07 -5.22
CA SER A 101 9.36 1.24 -6.10
C SER A 101 9.04 2.54 -5.37
N LYS A 102 9.45 3.69 -5.94
CA LYS A 102 9.15 5.02 -5.38
C LYS A 102 7.65 5.25 -5.17
N ALA A 103 6.80 4.73 -6.05
CA ALA A 103 5.35 4.87 -5.94
C ALA A 103 4.79 4.13 -4.72
N VAL A 104 5.23 2.88 -4.48
CA VAL A 104 4.82 2.10 -3.31
C VAL A 104 5.37 2.69 -2.02
N ILE A 105 6.63 3.16 -2.03
CA ILE A 105 7.21 3.88 -0.90
C ILE A 105 6.39 5.14 -0.57
N HIS A 106 5.97 5.90 -1.58
CA HIS A 106 5.12 7.06 -1.39
C HIS A 106 3.77 6.67 -0.77
N ALA A 107 3.09 5.67 -1.33
CA ALA A 107 1.83 5.15 -0.79
C ALA A 107 1.96 4.69 0.68
N TYR A 108 3.05 4.00 1.01
CA TYR A 108 3.35 3.60 2.38
C TYR A 108 3.53 4.79 3.31
N ASN A 109 4.24 5.83 2.86
CA ASN A 109 4.54 7.00 3.70
C ASN A 109 3.33 7.88 4.00
N ILE A 110 2.40 8.02 3.05
CA ILE A 110 1.19 8.84 3.21
C ILE A 110 0.11 8.21 4.10
N MET A 111 0.28 6.96 4.53
CA MET A 111 -0.69 6.30 5.40
C MET A 111 -0.81 7.04 6.75
N PRO A 112 -2.03 7.39 7.18
CA PRO A 112 -2.23 8.27 8.34
C PRO A 112 -2.03 7.57 9.68
N MET A 113 -2.15 6.24 9.74
CA MET A 113 -2.11 5.47 10.98
C MET A 113 -1.04 4.38 10.93
N ALA A 114 -0.36 4.16 12.05
CA ALA A 114 0.65 3.11 12.19
C ALA A 114 0.08 1.70 11.90
N VAL A 115 -1.17 1.44 12.30
CA VAL A 115 -1.84 0.15 12.02
C VAL A 115 -1.99 -0.11 10.52
N LEU A 116 -2.34 0.93 9.73
CA LEU A 116 -2.46 0.79 8.28
C LEU A 116 -1.09 0.52 7.63
N LYS A 117 -0.04 1.17 8.13
CA LYS A 117 1.33 0.90 7.69
C LYS A 117 1.74 -0.53 8.00
N ALA A 118 1.42 -1.05 9.18
CA ALA A 118 1.69 -2.42 9.56
C ALA A 118 0.96 -3.41 8.65
N ASP A 119 -0.33 -3.18 8.37
CA ASP A 119 -1.11 -4.01 7.45
C ASP A 119 -0.52 -4.01 6.04
N PHE A 120 -0.16 -2.83 5.53
CA PHE A 120 0.44 -2.72 4.21
C PHE A 120 1.82 -3.39 4.14
N PHE A 121 2.64 -3.21 5.17
CA PHE A 121 3.93 -3.87 5.28
C PHE A 121 3.78 -5.40 5.26
N ARG A 122 2.79 -5.98 5.93
CA ARG A 122 2.58 -7.44 5.94
C ARG A 122 2.36 -8.00 4.53
N TYR A 123 1.59 -7.29 3.68
CA TYR A 123 1.46 -7.68 2.28
C TYR A 123 2.78 -7.59 1.51
N ILE A 124 3.55 -6.53 1.73
CA ILE A 124 4.87 -6.35 1.10
C ILE A 124 5.85 -7.45 1.56
N ALA A 125 5.85 -7.78 2.85
CA ALA A 125 6.72 -8.79 3.43
C ALA A 125 6.41 -10.18 2.86
N ILE A 126 5.13 -10.55 2.76
CA ILE A 126 4.69 -11.79 2.11
C ILE A 126 5.11 -11.80 0.63
N TYR A 127 4.90 -10.69 -0.09
CA TYR A 127 5.29 -10.61 -1.50
C TYR A 127 6.80 -10.84 -1.74
N ILE A 128 7.67 -10.40 -0.81
CA ILE A 128 9.12 -10.51 -0.94
C ILE A 128 9.69 -11.79 -0.32
N LEU A 129 9.16 -12.22 0.82
CA LEU A 129 9.73 -13.30 1.65
C LEU A 129 8.94 -14.61 1.54
N GLY A 130 7.73 -14.56 0.96
CA GLY A 130 6.80 -15.65 0.76
C GLY A 130 5.98 -15.97 2.01
#